data_AF-A0A9D8X082-F1
#
_entry.id   AF-A0A9D8X082-F1
#
_cell.length_a   1.000
_cell.length_b   1.000
_cell.length_c   1.000
_cell.angle_alpha   90.00
_cell.angle_beta   90.00
_cell.angle_gamma   90.00
#
_symmetry.space_group_name_H-M   'P 1'
#
loop_
_entity.id
_entity.type
_entity.pdbx_description
1 polymer ?
#
loop_
_entity_poly.entity_id
_entity_poly.type
_entity_poly.pdbx_seq_one_letter_code
_entity_poly.pdbx_strand_id
1 'polypeptide(L)'
;MKEFFDFVKKSPTANLAVKEIKRILTEAGYTELSEREYERFSDGAKHFVIRGHSSIIAFRGKGKGGFMISASHADNPALAVKYQENKPYARLSTEVYGGAIYYSWLDRPLSVAGAVSVRTECGAKIMPVDLERAVATVPSVAIHLNRTVNDGIKINPAKELLPIVGDIESRASLTSAIAEKLGVREEDIISTELYLYNCDEPRLVGLDGSLILSPRLDDLSSVYAALSGFLSAEENGNSVPVLAVFDNEEV
;
A
#
# COMPACT_ATOMS: atom_id res chain seq x y z
N MET A 1 14.30 -11.06 -8.92
CA MET A 1 12.87 -11.46 -9.02
C MET A 1 12.27 -11.81 -7.66
N LYS A 2 12.85 -12.75 -6.90
CA LYS A 2 12.35 -13.08 -5.54
C LYS A 2 12.22 -11.85 -4.64
N GLU A 3 13.25 -11.01 -4.58
CA GLU A 3 13.25 -9.78 -3.77
C GLU A 3 12.16 -8.79 -4.20
N PHE A 4 11.90 -8.66 -5.50
CA PHE A 4 10.79 -7.85 -6.01
C PHE A 4 9.44 -8.41 -5.57
N PHE A 5 9.24 -9.73 -5.65
CA PHE A 5 8.00 -10.36 -5.19
C PHE A 5 7.82 -10.20 -3.68
N ASP A 6 8.89 -10.33 -2.90
CA ASP A 6 8.84 -10.08 -1.45
C ASP A 6 8.52 -8.61 -1.14
N PHE A 7 9.05 -7.67 -1.93
CA PHE A 7 8.73 -6.25 -1.83
C PHE A 7 7.23 -5.98 -2.08
N VAL A 8 6.66 -6.51 -3.16
CA VAL A 8 5.22 -6.33 -3.48
C VAL A 8 4.31 -6.96 -2.44
N LYS A 9 4.69 -8.11 -1.86
CA LYS A 9 3.95 -8.76 -0.78
C LYS A 9 3.88 -7.90 0.48
N LYS A 10 4.99 -7.26 0.85
CA LYS A 10 5.08 -6.40 2.03
C LYS A 10 4.53 -4.99 1.81
N SER A 11 4.10 -4.68 0.59
CA SER A 11 3.67 -3.33 0.17
C SER A 11 2.24 -3.35 -0.37
N PRO A 12 1.22 -3.76 0.42
CA PRO A 12 -0.16 -3.76 -0.03
C PRO A 12 -0.78 -2.35 -0.13
N THR A 13 -0.17 -1.35 0.52
CA THR A 13 -0.59 0.06 0.56
C THR A 13 0.63 0.97 0.54
N ALA A 14 0.47 2.24 0.13
CA ALA A 14 1.57 3.21 0.01
C ALA A 14 2.37 3.36 1.31
N ASN A 15 1.69 3.39 2.47
CA ASN A 15 2.37 3.50 3.76
C ASN A 15 3.18 2.25 4.15
N LEU A 16 2.79 1.06 3.71
CA LEU A 16 3.52 -0.19 3.92
C LEU A 16 4.66 -0.32 2.90
N ALA A 17 4.49 0.20 1.68
CA ALA A 17 5.58 0.37 0.74
C ALA A 17 6.66 1.29 1.33
N VAL A 18 6.28 2.47 1.85
CA VAL A 18 7.22 3.39 2.53
C VAL A 18 7.87 2.73 3.74
N LYS A 19 7.14 1.95 4.54
CA LYS A 19 7.71 1.18 5.65
C LYS A 19 8.79 0.20 5.18
N GLU A 20 8.56 -0.51 4.07
CA GLU A 20 9.55 -1.45 3.52
C GLU A 20 10.74 -0.73 2.88
N ILE A 21 10.51 0.37 2.15
CA ILE A 21 11.58 1.20 1.58
C ILE A 21 12.45 1.78 2.71
N LYS A 22 11.84 2.29 3.79
CA LYS A 22 12.53 2.75 5.00
C LYS A 22 13.41 1.64 5.57
N ARG A 23 12.89 0.43 5.74
CA ARG A 23 13.66 -0.73 6.23
C ARG A 23 14.89 -0.98 5.36
N ILE A 24 14.71 -1.05 4.05
CA ILE A 24 15.78 -1.31 3.07
C ILE A 24 16.83 -0.18 3.11
N LEU A 25 16.40 1.08 3.15
CA LEU A 25 17.31 2.24 3.22
C LEU A 25 18.11 2.25 4.52
N THR A 26 17.47 1.98 5.66
CA THR A 26 18.17 1.89 6.95
C THR A 26 19.19 0.76 6.98
N GLU A 27 18.86 -0.41 6.41
CA GLU A 27 19.82 -1.51 6.24
C GLU A 27 20.99 -1.15 5.34
N ALA A 28 20.78 -0.26 4.35
CA ALA A 28 21.81 0.30 3.50
C ALA A 28 22.59 1.49 4.13
N GLY A 29 22.35 1.78 5.41
CA GLY A 29 23.05 2.81 6.17
C GLY A 29 22.54 4.24 5.97
N TYR A 30 21.29 4.40 5.52
CA TYR A 30 20.64 5.70 5.47
C TYR A 30 19.95 6.04 6.79
N THR A 31 19.98 7.32 7.16
CA THR A 31 19.34 7.83 8.37
C THR A 31 18.11 8.67 8.04
N GLU A 32 17.01 8.41 8.74
CA GLU A 32 15.78 9.22 8.65
C GLU A 32 16.03 10.62 9.21
N LEU A 33 15.62 11.63 8.47
CA LEU A 33 15.64 13.03 8.90
C LEU A 33 14.22 13.49 9.25
N SER A 34 14.15 14.38 10.24
CA SER A 34 12.93 15.10 10.57
C SER A 34 12.71 16.27 9.62
N GLU A 35 11.55 16.34 8.97
CA GLU A 35 11.18 17.52 8.16
C GLU A 35 11.05 18.83 8.97
N ARG A 36 11.05 18.72 10.31
CA ARG A 36 10.92 19.87 11.23
C ARG A 36 12.26 20.47 11.63
N GLU A 37 13.34 19.75 11.38
CA GLU A 37 14.67 20.12 11.84
C GLU A 37 15.54 20.48 10.65
N TYR A 38 16.34 21.54 10.80
CA TYR A 38 17.35 21.89 9.83
C TYR A 38 18.68 21.30 10.26
N GLU A 39 19.23 20.43 9.42
CA GLU A 39 20.56 19.85 9.63
C GLU A 39 21.48 20.22 8.47
N ARG A 40 22.75 20.52 8.79
CA ARG A 40 23.82 20.59 7.80
C ARG A 40 24.46 19.22 7.68
N PHE A 41 24.43 18.67 6.47
CA PHE A 41 24.97 17.34 6.20
C PHE A 41 26.46 17.39 5.85
N SER A 42 27.21 16.38 6.28
CA SER A 42 28.57 16.14 5.79
C SER A 42 28.55 15.59 4.36
N ASP A 43 29.68 15.70 3.67
CA ASP A 43 29.89 15.05 2.38
C ASP A 43 29.61 13.54 2.47
N GLY A 44 28.86 12.99 1.52
CA GLY A 44 28.53 11.57 1.43
C GLY A 44 27.42 11.10 2.37
N ALA A 45 26.79 12.00 3.14
CA ALA A 45 25.79 11.59 4.14
C ALA A 45 24.53 11.01 3.49
N LYS A 46 24.08 9.84 3.94
CA LYS A 46 22.97 9.09 3.37
C LYS A 46 21.71 9.34 4.18
N HIS A 47 20.70 9.97 3.56
CA HIS A 47 19.50 10.39 4.27
C HIS A 47 18.22 10.09 3.51
N PHE A 48 17.12 9.99 4.25
CA PHE A 48 15.78 10.05 3.69
C PHE A 48 14.84 10.82 4.60
N VAL A 49 13.77 11.34 4.01
CA VAL A 49 12.66 12.00 4.70
C VAL A 49 11.36 11.29 4.31
N ILE A 50 10.42 11.21 5.25
CA ILE A 50 9.10 10.65 5.04
C ILE A 50 8.05 11.73 5.31
N ARG A 51 7.11 11.89 4.38
CA ARG A 51 5.98 12.81 4.52
C ARG A 51 4.68 12.02 4.48
N GLY A 52 3.75 12.36 5.38
CA GLY A 52 2.43 11.74 5.45
C GLY A 52 2.43 10.23 5.78
N HIS A 53 3.59 9.65 6.10
CA HIS A 53 3.80 8.20 6.23
C HIS A 53 3.63 7.39 4.93
N SER A 54 3.38 8.05 3.79
CA SER A 54 3.07 7.41 2.51
C SER A 54 3.94 7.90 1.34
N SER A 55 4.71 8.97 1.51
CA SER A 55 5.75 9.40 0.56
C SER A 55 7.14 9.38 1.19
N ILE A 56 8.17 9.05 0.41
CA ILE A 56 9.56 9.01 0.86
C ILE A 56 10.51 9.58 -0.19
N ILE A 57 11.47 10.40 0.25
CA ILE A 57 12.56 10.90 -0.58
C ILE A 57 13.88 10.51 0.06
N ALA A 58 14.74 9.81 -0.68
CA ALA A 58 16.08 9.43 -0.26
C ALA A 58 17.15 10.08 -1.15
N PHE A 59 18.26 10.49 -0.54
CA PHE A 59 19.33 11.20 -1.24
C PHE A 59 20.70 10.97 -0.58
N ARG A 60 21.77 11.28 -1.32
CA ARG A 60 23.16 11.26 -0.82
C ARG A 60 23.72 12.68 -0.81
N GLY A 61 24.25 13.11 0.32
CA GLY A 61 24.79 14.44 0.52
C GLY A 61 26.00 14.69 -0.38
N LYS A 62 25.89 15.71 -1.23
CA LYS A 62 26.91 16.31 -2.13
C LYS A 62 27.05 15.72 -3.53
N GLY A 63 26.81 16.62 -4.49
CA GLY A 63 27.33 16.63 -5.85
C GLY A 63 27.70 18.09 -6.16
N LYS A 64 28.70 18.33 -7.00
CA LYS A 64 29.06 19.69 -7.45
C LYS A 64 28.22 20.16 -8.64
N GLY A 65 27.45 19.26 -9.23
CA GLY A 65 26.51 19.49 -10.33
C GLY A 65 25.06 19.55 -9.85
N GLY A 66 24.16 18.87 -10.56
CA GLY A 66 22.72 18.87 -10.31
C GLY A 66 22.19 17.62 -9.61
N PHE A 67 20.86 17.55 -9.46
CA PHE A 67 20.14 16.38 -8.95
C PHE A 67 19.79 15.42 -10.08
N MET A 68 19.97 14.13 -9.86
CA MET A 68 19.51 13.05 -10.73
C MET A 68 18.37 12.35 -10.01
N ILE A 69 17.14 12.68 -10.41
CA ILE A 69 15.93 12.25 -9.70
C ILE A 69 15.31 11.07 -10.44
N SER A 70 15.11 9.96 -9.75
CA SER A 70 14.21 8.88 -10.15
C SER A 70 12.93 9.00 -9.34
N ALA A 71 11.81 9.22 -10.04
CA ALA A 71 10.50 9.40 -9.44
C ALA A 71 9.58 8.23 -9.80
N SER A 72 8.75 7.81 -8.85
CA SER A 72 7.74 6.74 -8.97
C SER A 72 6.64 7.00 -7.93
N HIS A 73 5.58 6.21 -7.93
CA HIS A 73 4.52 6.31 -6.92
C HIS A 73 4.19 4.95 -6.27
N ALA A 74 3.78 4.98 -5.01
CA ALA A 74 3.54 3.79 -4.21
C ALA A 74 2.05 3.48 -3.99
N ASP A 75 1.15 4.38 -4.39
CA ASP A 75 -0.28 4.14 -4.34
C ASP A 75 -0.75 3.35 -5.56
N ASN A 76 -1.88 2.67 -5.39
CA ASN A 76 -2.50 1.87 -6.43
C ASN A 76 -4.02 2.04 -6.31
N PRO A 77 -4.79 1.88 -7.40
CA PRO A 77 -6.23 1.91 -7.34
C PRO A 77 -6.74 0.84 -6.36
N ALA A 78 -7.64 1.24 -5.47
CA ALA A 78 -8.06 0.41 -4.34
C ALA A 78 -9.51 0.67 -3.93
N LEU A 79 -10.02 -0.18 -3.04
CA LEU A 79 -11.25 0.10 -2.30
C LEU A 79 -10.86 0.61 -0.91
N ALA A 80 -11.02 1.90 -0.66
CA ALA A 80 -10.79 2.51 0.65
C ALA A 80 -11.98 2.20 1.57
N VAL A 81 -11.71 1.75 2.80
CA VAL A 81 -12.73 1.38 3.79
C VAL A 81 -13.19 2.62 4.54
N LYS A 82 -14.50 2.84 4.57
CA LYS A 82 -15.13 3.96 5.29
C LYS A 82 -15.56 3.54 6.69
N TYR A 83 -16.30 2.43 6.77
CA TYR A 83 -16.80 1.86 8.01
C TYR A 83 -17.34 0.45 7.76
N GLN A 84 -17.54 -0.32 8.83
CA GLN A 84 -18.21 -1.62 8.77
C GLN A 84 -19.70 -1.49 9.08
N GLU A 85 -20.54 -2.18 8.32
CA GLU A 85 -21.96 -2.36 8.56
C GLU A 85 -22.26 -3.83 8.87
N ASN A 86 -23.16 -4.10 9.81
CA ASN A 86 -23.45 -5.47 10.28
C ASN A 86 -24.83 -5.99 9.85
N LYS A 87 -25.50 -5.34 8.90
CA LYS A 87 -26.84 -5.76 8.42
C LYS A 87 -26.99 -5.48 6.92
N PRO A 88 -27.60 -6.41 6.14
CA PRO A 88 -28.07 -7.74 6.54
C PRO A 88 -26.93 -8.76 6.74
N TYR A 89 -25.72 -8.46 6.27
CA TYR A 89 -24.50 -9.25 6.50
C TYR A 89 -23.43 -8.33 7.09
N ALA A 90 -22.38 -8.90 7.69
CA ALA A 90 -21.19 -8.12 8.03
C ALA A 90 -20.45 -7.73 6.75
N ARG A 91 -20.46 -6.44 6.41
CA ARG A 91 -19.90 -5.88 5.18
C ARG A 91 -19.15 -4.57 5.43
N LEU A 92 -18.27 -4.22 4.50
CA LEU A 92 -17.55 -2.96 4.52
C LEU A 92 -18.20 -1.97 3.56
N SER A 93 -18.45 -0.76 4.05
CA SER A 93 -18.71 0.40 3.22
C SER A 93 -17.39 0.90 2.68
N THR A 94 -17.30 1.09 1.37
CA THR A 94 -16.05 1.45 0.67
C THR A 94 -16.26 2.61 -0.29
N GLU A 95 -15.16 3.25 -0.66
CA GLU A 95 -15.08 4.16 -1.80
C GLU A 95 -13.93 3.75 -2.71
N VAL A 96 -14.07 4.10 -3.99
CA VAL A 96 -13.03 3.82 -4.98
C VAL A 96 -11.95 4.88 -4.84
N TYR A 97 -10.72 4.41 -4.64
CA TYR A 97 -9.50 5.20 -4.73
C TYR A 97 -8.89 4.97 -6.12
N GLY A 98 -8.67 6.04 -6.88
CA GLY A 98 -8.08 5.99 -8.22
C GLY A 98 -8.91 5.31 -9.32
N GLY A 99 -8.25 4.95 -10.43
CA GLY A 99 -8.86 4.40 -11.65
C GLY A 99 -9.18 2.89 -11.60
N ALA A 100 -9.79 2.38 -10.52
CA ALA A 100 -9.94 0.94 -10.31
C ALA A 100 -10.80 0.24 -11.39
N ILE A 101 -10.33 -0.91 -11.89
CA ILE A 101 -11.10 -1.78 -12.79
C ILE A 101 -12.07 -2.62 -11.97
N TYR A 102 -13.32 -2.21 -11.86
CA TYR A 102 -14.28 -2.76 -10.88
C TYR A 102 -14.46 -4.29 -10.93
N TYR A 103 -14.56 -4.88 -12.13
CA TYR A 103 -14.83 -6.32 -12.23
C TYR A 103 -13.65 -7.18 -11.76
N SER A 104 -12.42 -6.65 -11.69
CA SER A 104 -11.24 -7.41 -11.24
C SER A 104 -11.23 -7.63 -9.73
N TRP A 105 -12.02 -6.84 -8.98
CA TRP A 105 -12.22 -6.95 -7.53
C TRP A 105 -13.24 -8.01 -7.12
N LEU A 106 -14.07 -8.48 -8.06
CA LEU A 106 -15.06 -9.51 -7.80
C LEU A 106 -14.39 -10.87 -7.55
N ASP A 107 -14.96 -11.63 -6.61
CA ASP A 107 -14.57 -13.00 -6.27
C ASP A 107 -13.09 -13.18 -5.91
N ARG A 108 -12.43 -12.12 -5.43
CA ARG A 108 -11.04 -12.17 -4.96
C ARG A 108 -10.95 -12.43 -3.46
N PRO A 109 -9.89 -13.12 -2.99
CA PRO A 109 -9.53 -13.15 -1.59
C PRO A 109 -8.94 -11.79 -1.21
N LEU A 110 -9.71 -10.97 -0.50
CA LEU A 110 -9.28 -9.62 -0.12
C LEU A 110 -8.84 -9.61 1.36
N SER A 111 -7.74 -8.92 1.63
CA SER A 111 -7.29 -8.54 2.98
C SER A 111 -7.43 -7.02 3.15
N VAL A 112 -7.16 -6.53 4.35
CA VAL A 112 -7.21 -5.11 4.70
C VAL A 112 -5.84 -4.69 5.27
N ALA A 113 -5.31 -3.60 4.73
CA ALA A 113 -4.08 -2.97 5.18
C ALA A 113 -4.19 -1.45 5.13
N GLY A 114 -3.29 -0.74 5.81
CA GLY A 114 -3.28 0.72 5.82
C GLY A 114 -2.65 1.29 7.07
N ALA A 115 -3.12 2.44 7.54
CA ALA A 115 -2.63 3.16 8.71
C ALA A 115 -3.73 3.37 9.74
N VAL A 116 -3.34 3.38 11.02
CA VAL A 116 -4.21 3.64 12.15
C VAL A 116 -3.60 4.74 13.00
N SER A 117 -4.38 5.78 13.28
CA SER A 117 -4.01 6.80 14.27
C SER A 117 -4.43 6.32 15.65
N VAL A 118 -3.45 6.09 16.53
CA VAL A 118 -3.66 5.55 17.87
C VAL A 118 -3.30 6.60 18.92
N ARG A 119 -4.15 6.74 19.93
CA ARG A 119 -3.91 7.57 21.11
C ARG A 119 -2.80 6.98 21.97
N THR A 120 -1.92 7.84 22.43
CA THR A 120 -0.80 7.54 23.32
C THR A 120 -0.80 8.54 24.47
N GLU A 121 -0.01 8.29 25.51
CA GLU A 121 0.16 9.23 26.62
C GLU A 121 0.66 10.62 26.17
N CYS A 122 1.42 10.67 25.06
CA CYS A 122 2.05 11.88 24.55
C CYS A 122 1.34 12.50 23.33
N GLY A 123 0.13 12.02 22.97
CA GLY A 123 -0.60 12.50 21.79
C GLY A 123 -1.09 11.36 20.91
N ALA A 124 -0.94 11.48 19.59
CA ALA A 124 -1.32 10.43 18.64
C ALA A 124 -0.11 9.92 17.86
N LYS A 125 -0.11 8.63 17.53
CA LYS A 125 0.90 7.98 16.69
C LYS A 125 0.21 7.25 15.55
N ILE A 126 0.75 7.40 14.35
CA ILE A 126 0.30 6.64 13.18
C ILE A 126 1.07 5.31 13.13
N MET A 127 0.33 4.22 13.00
CA MET A 127 0.84 2.86 12.98
C MET A 127 0.38 2.14 11.70
N PRO A 128 1.29 1.64 10.85
CA PRO A 128 0.91 0.82 9.71
C PRO A 128 0.41 -0.55 10.18
N VAL A 129 -0.65 -1.06 9.55
CA VAL A 129 -1.30 -2.33 9.86
C VAL A 129 -1.57 -3.14 8.59
N ASP A 130 -1.43 -4.45 8.69
CA ASP A 130 -1.87 -5.41 7.67
C ASP A 130 -2.44 -6.64 8.37
N LEU A 131 -3.64 -7.09 7.99
CA LEU A 131 -4.23 -8.31 8.54
C LEU A 131 -3.57 -9.60 8.03
N GLU A 132 -2.85 -9.53 6.90
CA GLU A 132 -2.05 -10.60 6.28
C GLU A 132 -2.84 -11.91 6.03
N ARG A 133 -4.17 -11.81 5.91
CA ARG A 133 -5.05 -12.94 5.62
C ARG A 133 -6.30 -12.48 4.90
N ALA A 134 -6.85 -13.33 4.04
CA ALA A 134 -8.12 -13.05 3.38
C ALA A 134 -9.25 -12.94 4.43
N VAL A 135 -9.84 -11.75 4.55
CA VAL A 135 -10.93 -11.44 5.48
C VAL A 135 -12.19 -10.97 4.76
N ALA A 136 -12.11 -10.64 3.48
CA ALA A 136 -13.21 -10.08 2.71
C ALA A 136 -13.27 -10.64 1.29
N THR A 137 -14.45 -10.53 0.67
CA THR A 137 -14.63 -10.73 -0.77
C THR A 137 -15.80 -9.90 -1.28
N VAL A 138 -15.79 -9.56 -2.58
CA VAL A 138 -16.95 -8.94 -3.26
C VAL A 138 -17.56 -10.00 -4.17
N PRO A 139 -18.67 -10.66 -3.77
CA PRO A 139 -19.22 -11.77 -4.54
C PRO A 139 -19.87 -11.29 -5.84
N SER A 140 -19.61 -11.99 -6.94
CA SER A 140 -20.33 -11.78 -8.20
C SER A 140 -21.76 -12.34 -8.13
N VAL A 141 -22.65 -11.77 -8.94
CA VAL A 141 -24.00 -12.32 -9.13
C VAL A 141 -23.94 -13.49 -10.10
N ALA A 142 -24.54 -14.62 -9.74
CA ALA A 142 -24.59 -15.79 -10.60
C ALA A 142 -25.22 -15.47 -11.97
N ILE A 143 -24.63 -16.01 -13.05
CA ILE A 143 -25.06 -15.79 -14.44
C ILE A 143 -26.54 -16.14 -14.69
N HIS A 144 -27.11 -17.08 -13.93
CA HIS A 144 -28.52 -17.44 -14.02
C HIS A 144 -29.46 -16.26 -13.70
N LEU A 145 -29.00 -15.35 -12.83
CA LEU A 145 -29.71 -14.13 -12.43
C LEU A 145 -29.28 -12.90 -13.26
N ASN A 146 -28.16 -13.00 -13.99
CA ASN A 146 -27.67 -11.97 -14.90
C ASN A 146 -27.10 -12.61 -16.20
N ARG A 147 -28.00 -13.01 -17.10
CA ARG A 147 -27.66 -13.80 -18.29
C ARG A 147 -26.82 -13.04 -19.32
N THR A 148 -26.84 -11.72 -19.29
CA THR A 148 -26.17 -10.83 -20.25
C THR A 148 -24.86 -10.25 -19.71
N VAL A 149 -24.35 -10.76 -18.57
CA VAL A 149 -23.14 -10.19 -17.91
C VAL A 149 -21.91 -10.17 -18.83
N ASN A 150 -21.82 -11.10 -19.78
CA ASN A 150 -20.71 -11.20 -20.73
C ASN A 150 -20.82 -10.22 -21.91
N ASP A 151 -21.98 -9.60 -22.14
CA ASP A 151 -22.16 -8.56 -23.17
C ASP A 151 -21.65 -7.19 -22.71
N GLY A 152 -21.37 -7.07 -21.40
CA GLY A 152 -20.90 -5.87 -20.75
C GLY A 152 -21.37 -5.84 -19.30
N ILE A 153 -20.44 -5.60 -18.37
CA ILE A 153 -20.74 -5.48 -16.95
C ILE A 153 -20.76 -4.00 -16.55
N LYS A 154 -21.89 -3.55 -16.00
CA LYS A 154 -22.00 -2.22 -15.41
C LYS A 154 -22.13 -2.37 -13.90
N ILE A 155 -21.05 -2.05 -13.20
CA ILE A 155 -20.98 -2.13 -11.73
C ILE A 155 -21.19 -0.72 -11.17
N ASN A 156 -22.14 -0.57 -10.26
CA ASN A 156 -22.27 0.61 -9.43
C ASN A 156 -21.38 0.47 -8.18
N PRO A 157 -20.24 1.18 -8.08
CA PRO A 157 -19.28 0.98 -6.99
C PRO A 157 -19.90 1.22 -5.60
N ALA A 158 -20.81 2.18 -5.47
CA ALA A 158 -21.45 2.52 -4.19
C ALA A 158 -22.44 1.45 -3.69
N LYS A 159 -22.88 0.51 -4.54
CA LYS A 159 -23.88 -0.50 -4.21
C LYS A 159 -23.37 -1.94 -4.36
N GLU A 160 -22.46 -2.15 -5.31
CA GLU A 160 -22.06 -3.48 -5.77
C GLU A 160 -20.58 -3.79 -5.47
N LEU A 161 -19.75 -2.81 -5.12
CA LEU A 161 -18.37 -3.05 -4.63
C LEU A 161 -18.27 -2.97 -3.11
N LEU A 162 -19.23 -3.58 -2.41
CA LEU A 162 -19.29 -3.63 -0.95
C LEU A 162 -18.81 -5.01 -0.46
N PRO A 163 -17.58 -5.15 0.04
CA PRO A 163 -17.04 -6.44 0.46
C PRO A 163 -17.78 -6.99 1.66
N ILE A 164 -18.06 -8.30 1.65
CA ILE A 164 -18.56 -9.02 2.82
C ILE A 164 -17.37 -9.56 3.62
N VAL A 165 -17.46 -9.45 4.95
CA VAL A 165 -16.45 -9.95 5.92
C VAL A 165 -17.02 -11.03 6.84
N GLY A 166 -18.32 -11.32 6.74
CA GLY A 166 -18.99 -12.38 7.46
C GLY A 166 -20.46 -12.50 7.07
N ASP A 167 -21.09 -13.58 7.50
CA ASP A 167 -22.51 -13.83 7.24
C ASP A 167 -23.45 -12.98 8.13
N ILE A 168 -24.74 -13.33 8.16
CA ILE A 168 -25.80 -12.63 8.91
C ILE A 168 -25.69 -12.82 10.44
N GLU A 169 -25.05 -13.91 10.87
CA GLU A 169 -24.87 -14.22 12.29
C GLU A 169 -23.54 -13.67 12.81
N SER A 170 -22.60 -13.35 11.91
CA SER A 170 -21.30 -12.82 12.23
C SER A 170 -21.35 -11.64 13.21
N ARG A 171 -20.39 -11.67 14.14
CA ARG A 171 -20.07 -10.60 15.09
C ARG A 171 -18.65 -10.11 14.88
N ALA A 172 -18.03 -10.44 13.74
CA ALA A 172 -16.71 -9.97 13.39
C ALA A 172 -16.67 -8.44 13.43
N SER A 173 -15.57 -7.88 13.90
CA SER A 173 -15.34 -6.44 13.98
C SER A 173 -13.96 -6.15 13.40
N LEU A 174 -13.92 -5.36 12.33
CA LEU A 174 -12.69 -4.93 11.70
C LEU A 174 -11.84 -4.12 12.68
N THR A 175 -12.46 -3.23 13.45
CA THR A 175 -11.79 -2.45 14.49
C THR A 175 -11.13 -3.34 15.54
N SER A 176 -11.83 -4.39 15.99
CA SER A 176 -11.29 -5.36 16.95
C SER A 176 -10.11 -6.13 16.37
N ALA A 177 -10.23 -6.61 15.12
CA ALA A 177 -9.16 -7.32 14.44
C ALA A 177 -7.90 -6.45 14.25
N ILE A 178 -8.07 -5.15 13.99
CA ILE A 178 -6.98 -4.18 13.85
C ILE A 178 -6.34 -3.89 15.20
N ALA A 179 -7.14 -3.66 16.25
CA ALA A 179 -6.66 -3.42 17.60
C ALA A 179 -5.82 -4.60 18.10
N GLU A 180 -6.31 -5.83 17.92
CA GLU A 180 -5.58 -7.07 18.23
C GLU A 180 -4.27 -7.15 17.44
N LYS A 181 -4.29 -6.89 16.13
CA LYS A 181 -3.09 -6.94 15.28
C LYS A 181 -2.01 -5.96 15.72
N LEU A 182 -2.41 -4.79 16.20
CA LEU A 182 -1.49 -3.75 16.66
C LEU A 182 -1.11 -3.88 18.15
N GLY A 183 -1.79 -4.74 18.91
CA GLY A 183 -1.60 -4.85 20.36
C GLY A 183 -2.04 -3.59 21.12
N VAL A 184 -3.07 -2.91 20.63
CA VAL A 184 -3.63 -1.67 21.22
C VAL A 184 -5.06 -1.91 21.66
N ARG A 185 -5.60 -1.01 22.48
CA ARG A 185 -7.02 -1.07 22.88
C ARG A 185 -7.88 -0.44 21.79
N GLU A 186 -9.08 -0.96 21.58
CA GLU A 186 -10.00 -0.43 20.57
C GLU A 186 -10.35 1.04 20.83
N GLU A 187 -10.51 1.43 22.10
CA GLU A 187 -10.82 2.81 22.48
C GLU A 187 -9.68 3.81 22.20
N ASP A 188 -8.46 3.32 21.98
CA ASP A 188 -7.32 4.15 21.63
C ASP A 188 -7.24 4.40 20.11
N ILE A 189 -8.02 3.70 19.28
CA ILE A 189 -8.09 3.96 17.83
C ILE A 189 -8.87 5.26 17.60
N ILE A 190 -8.20 6.28 17.06
CA ILE A 190 -8.78 7.60 16.78
C ILE A 190 -9.39 7.62 15.39
N SER A 191 -8.64 7.14 14.40
CA SER A 191 -9.05 7.11 12.99
C SER A 191 -8.25 6.05 12.24
N THR A 192 -8.78 5.66 11.08
CA THR A 192 -8.19 4.63 10.22
C THR A 192 -8.19 5.11 8.78
N GLU A 193 -7.12 4.78 8.07
CA GLU A 193 -7.00 4.90 6.63
C GLU A 193 -6.65 3.51 6.11
N LEU A 194 -7.66 2.80 5.61
CA LEU A 194 -7.55 1.37 5.31
C LEU A 194 -8.01 1.12 3.89
N TYR A 195 -7.35 0.19 3.23
CA TYR A 195 -7.63 -0.22 1.88
C TYR A 195 -7.75 -1.74 1.82
N LEU A 196 -8.65 -2.22 0.98
CA LEU A 196 -8.67 -3.62 0.59
C LEU A 196 -7.59 -3.87 -0.45
N TYR A 197 -6.96 -5.04 -0.38
CA TYR A 197 -6.02 -5.50 -1.39
C TYR A 197 -6.23 -6.99 -1.70
N ASN A 198 -5.95 -7.39 -2.94
CA ASN A 198 -5.95 -8.80 -3.33
C ASN A 198 -4.77 -9.54 -2.70
N CYS A 199 -5.07 -10.61 -1.96
CA CYS A 199 -4.09 -11.50 -1.32
C CYS A 199 -3.29 -12.36 -2.31
N ASP A 200 -3.67 -12.39 -3.59
CA ASP A 200 -2.95 -13.16 -4.61
C ASP A 200 -1.47 -12.78 -4.64
N GLU A 201 -0.62 -13.77 -4.43
CA GLU A 201 0.82 -13.57 -4.40
C GLU A 201 1.41 -13.40 -5.81
N PRO A 202 2.41 -12.50 -5.97
CA PRO A 202 3.16 -12.35 -7.21
C PRO A 202 3.83 -13.66 -7.62
N ARG A 203 3.79 -13.98 -8.91
CA ARG A 203 4.39 -15.19 -9.47
C ARG A 203 4.78 -15.02 -10.93
N LEU A 204 5.66 -15.91 -11.40
CA LEU A 204 5.90 -16.09 -12.83
C LEU A 204 4.80 -16.97 -13.43
N VAL A 205 4.34 -16.63 -14.62
CA VAL A 205 3.35 -17.37 -15.41
C VAL A 205 3.80 -17.45 -16.88
N GLY A 206 3.07 -18.24 -17.68
CA GLY A 206 3.45 -18.56 -19.07
C GLY A 206 4.19 -19.90 -19.15
N LEU A 207 4.14 -20.55 -20.32
CA LEU A 207 4.73 -21.88 -20.54
C LEU A 207 6.23 -21.93 -20.26
N ASP A 208 6.90 -20.79 -20.42
CA ASP A 208 8.32 -20.57 -20.20
C ASP A 208 8.62 -19.72 -18.94
N GLY A 209 7.58 -19.30 -18.20
CA GLY A 209 7.72 -18.42 -17.04
C GLY A 209 8.16 -17.00 -17.37
N SER A 210 7.96 -16.53 -18.61
CA SER A 210 8.42 -15.21 -19.06
C SER A 210 7.58 -14.03 -18.57
N LEU A 211 6.39 -14.28 -18.02
CA LEU A 211 5.44 -13.23 -17.62
C LEU A 211 5.37 -13.11 -16.10
N ILE A 212 5.24 -11.88 -15.60
CA ILE A 212 4.94 -11.60 -14.20
C ILE A 212 3.44 -11.39 -14.04
N LEU A 213 2.82 -12.14 -13.13
CA LEU A 213 1.45 -11.90 -12.67
C LEU A 213 1.52 -11.43 -11.23
N SER A 214 1.09 -10.20 -10.98
CA SER A 214 1.07 -9.61 -9.64
C SER A 214 0.03 -8.50 -9.55
N PRO A 215 -0.64 -8.35 -8.40
CA PRO A 215 -1.31 -7.08 -8.10
C PRO A 215 -0.29 -5.95 -7.97
N ARG A 216 -0.72 -4.70 -8.15
CA ARG A 216 0.05 -3.48 -7.84
C ARG A 216 1.39 -3.35 -8.58
N LEU A 217 1.52 -3.96 -9.77
CA LEU A 217 2.72 -3.75 -10.61
C LEU A 217 2.88 -2.27 -10.96
N ASP A 218 1.76 -1.64 -11.29
CA ASP A 218 1.60 -0.21 -11.40
C ASP A 218 1.41 0.39 -10.00
N ASP A 219 2.39 1.07 -9.38
CA ASP A 219 3.76 1.33 -9.89
C ASP A 219 4.86 0.75 -8.98
N LEU A 220 4.54 -0.27 -8.17
CA LEU A 220 5.55 -0.90 -7.30
C LEU A 220 6.72 -1.52 -8.08
N SER A 221 6.52 -1.83 -9.37
CA SER A 221 7.59 -2.27 -10.26
C SER A 221 8.63 -1.16 -10.49
N SER A 222 8.22 0.08 -10.77
CA SER A 222 9.15 1.20 -10.91
C SER A 222 9.70 1.64 -9.57
N VAL A 223 8.90 1.61 -8.48
CA VAL A 223 9.41 1.88 -7.13
C VAL A 223 10.58 0.96 -6.80
N TYR A 224 10.40 -0.36 -7.01
CA TYR A 224 11.45 -1.33 -6.73
C TYR A 224 12.66 -1.15 -7.64
N ALA A 225 12.45 -0.90 -8.93
CA ALA A 225 13.53 -0.67 -9.90
C ALA A 225 14.33 0.61 -9.56
N ALA A 226 13.64 1.70 -9.25
CA ALA A 226 14.23 2.98 -8.86
C ALA A 226 15.00 2.85 -7.53
N LEU A 227 14.44 2.17 -6.53
CA LEU A 227 15.14 1.89 -5.27
C LEU A 227 16.40 1.04 -5.50
N SER A 228 16.28 -0.04 -6.27
CA SER A 228 17.40 -0.93 -6.57
C SER A 228 18.51 -0.21 -7.34
N GLY A 229 18.14 0.58 -8.35
CA GLY A 229 19.06 1.40 -9.12
C GLY A 229 19.72 2.49 -8.27
N PHE A 230 18.94 3.18 -7.44
CA PHE A 230 19.44 4.18 -6.50
C PHE A 230 20.48 3.56 -5.55
N LEU A 231 20.20 2.41 -4.94
CA LEU A 231 21.12 1.74 -4.03
C LEU A 231 22.39 1.22 -4.74
N SER A 232 22.26 0.73 -5.97
CA SER A 232 23.38 0.18 -6.76
C SER A 232 24.23 1.23 -7.45
N ALA A 233 23.74 2.47 -7.59
CA ALA A 233 24.46 3.53 -8.28
C ALA A 233 25.78 3.85 -7.57
N GLU A 234 26.87 3.84 -8.33
CA GLU A 234 28.19 4.26 -7.84
C GLU A 234 28.24 5.79 -7.64
N GLU A 235 29.07 6.21 -6.69
CA GLU A 235 29.34 7.63 -6.47
C GLU A 235 30.24 8.16 -7.59
N ASN A 236 29.69 9.03 -8.45
CA ASN A 236 30.48 9.70 -9.50
C ASN A 236 30.99 11.09 -9.07
N GLY A 237 30.70 11.52 -7.84
CA GLY A 237 31.13 12.80 -7.26
C GLY A 237 30.58 14.06 -7.92
N ASN A 238 29.75 13.94 -8.96
CA ASN A 238 29.27 15.06 -9.76
C ASN A 238 27.79 15.36 -9.49
N SER A 239 26.92 14.36 -9.56
CA SER A 239 25.47 14.54 -9.38
C SER A 239 24.97 13.94 -8.07
N VAL A 240 23.92 14.54 -7.49
CA VAL A 240 23.23 14.00 -6.31
C VAL A 240 22.15 13.04 -6.76
N PRO A 241 22.26 11.72 -6.50
CA PRO A 241 21.16 10.80 -6.77
C PRO A 241 20.02 11.06 -5.76
N VAL A 242 18.80 11.08 -6.28
CA VAL A 242 17.58 11.23 -5.49
C VAL A 242 16.59 10.16 -5.92
N LEU A 243 16.11 9.38 -4.96
CA LEU A 243 14.93 8.54 -5.10
C LEU A 243 13.74 9.31 -4.53
N ALA A 244 12.69 9.51 -5.32
CA ALA A 244 11.44 10.09 -4.87
C ALA A 244 10.29 9.10 -5.13
N VAL A 245 9.60 8.72 -4.07
CA VAL A 245 8.43 7.85 -4.14
C VAL A 245 7.27 8.61 -3.54
N PHE A 246 6.28 8.91 -4.38
CA PHE A 246 5.12 9.72 -4.02
C PHE A 246 3.91 8.85 -3.72
N ASP A 247 2.94 9.47 -3.05
CA ASP A 247 1.59 8.98 -2.84
C ASP A 247 0.63 9.87 -3.66
N ASN A 248 -0.60 9.40 -3.87
CA ASN A 248 -1.67 10.12 -4.55
C ASN A 248 -1.42 10.47 -6.02
N GLU A 249 -0.71 9.61 -6.77
CA GLU A 249 -0.62 9.76 -8.23
C GLU A 249 -1.93 9.38 -8.93
N GLU A 250 -2.65 8.40 -8.36
CA GLU A 250 -3.85 7.83 -8.96
C GLU A 250 -5.10 8.73 -8.89
N VAL A 251 -5.01 9.94 -8.29
CA VAL A 251 -6.15 10.82 -7.98
C VAL A 251 -5.96 12.30 -8.33
#